data_AF-A0A7X0X7Z3-F1
#
_entry.id   AF-A0A7X0X7Z3-F1
#
_cell.length_a   1.000
_cell.length_b   1.000
_cell.length_c   1.000
_cell.angle_alpha   90.00
_cell.angle_beta   90.00
_cell.angle_gamma   90.00
#
_symmetry.space_group_name_H-M   'P 1'
#
loop_
_entity.id
_entity.type
_entity.pdbx_description
1 polymer ?
#
loop_
_entity_poly.entity_id
_entity_poly.type
_entity_poly.pdbx_seq_one_letter_code
_entity_poly.pdbx_strand_id
1 'polypeptide(L)'
;MSKKLVSIIILGVMLLLVGCGKEIIDSKYTGQWKLESSGIGMSDGSNYKETADSENVSLDLDIDAKGNVKELYIDDAVATTNSYKLKQKGDDEYQYDGPIVSKRAYSYETESEKEKVQSDLAALKAKDNIKITKSEQKGDEYRIELKDEEDNFVLSYEIQSEKLIVKKVDNKEKILIKETYKQN
;
A
#
# COMPACT_ATOMS: atom_id res chain seq x y z
N MET A 1 59.23 -8.42 -30.98
CA MET A 1 57.87 -7.96 -31.35
C MET A 1 56.85 -8.91 -30.74
N SER A 2 55.80 -8.31 -30.16
CA SER A 2 54.42 -8.81 -29.92
C SER A 2 54.21 -10.26 -29.47
N LYS A 3 53.78 -10.57 -28.23
CA LYS A 3 52.55 -10.22 -27.48
C LYS A 3 51.58 -11.42 -27.44
N LYS A 4 51.48 -12.00 -26.23
CA LYS A 4 50.26 -12.42 -25.50
C LYS A 4 49.46 -13.59 -26.11
N LEU A 5 49.46 -14.79 -25.50
CA LEU A 5 48.62 -15.17 -24.35
C LEU A 5 47.20 -14.58 -24.44
N VAL A 6 46.32 -15.33 -25.12
CA VAL A 6 44.86 -15.24 -25.00
C VAL A 6 44.44 -16.64 -24.53
N SER A 7 44.63 -17.01 -23.27
CA SER A 7 43.93 -16.52 -22.07
C SER A 7 42.42 -16.58 -22.24
N ILE A 8 41.83 -17.71 -21.85
CA ILE A 8 40.74 -17.81 -20.85
C ILE A 8 39.90 -16.53 -20.75
N ILE A 9 39.02 -16.28 -21.73
CA ILE A 9 37.90 -15.32 -21.62
C ILE A 9 36.66 -15.93 -22.28
N ILE A 10 36.35 -17.20 -21.96
CA ILE A 10 35.07 -17.81 -22.34
C ILE A 10 34.27 -18.28 -21.11
N LEU A 11 34.88 -18.34 -19.92
CA LEU A 11 34.16 -18.66 -18.67
C LEU A 11 33.65 -17.44 -17.89
N GLY A 12 34.00 -16.21 -18.28
CA GLY A 12 33.67 -15.00 -17.49
C GLY A 12 32.36 -14.30 -17.86
N VAL A 13 31.72 -14.67 -18.97
CA VAL A 13 30.59 -13.88 -19.53
C VAL A 13 29.22 -14.54 -19.30
N MET A 14 29.15 -15.78 -18.81
CA MET A 14 27.87 -16.41 -18.44
C MET A 14 27.33 -16.01 -17.06
N LEU A 15 28.04 -15.15 -16.30
CA LEU A 15 27.55 -14.63 -15.02
C LEU A 15 26.81 -13.28 -15.11
N LEU A 16 26.63 -12.72 -16.31
CA LEU A 16 25.98 -11.41 -16.50
C LEU A 16 24.52 -11.47 -16.97
N LEU A 17 23.88 -12.65 -16.94
CA LEU A 17 22.48 -12.83 -17.37
C LEU A 17 21.58 -13.49 -16.33
N VAL A 18 21.92 -13.37 -15.05
CA VAL A 18 20.96 -13.58 -13.96
C VAL A 18 20.68 -12.23 -13.30
N GLY A 19 20.15 -11.30 -14.08
CA GLY A 19 19.35 -10.22 -13.54
C GLY A 19 18.03 -10.78 -13.02
N CYS A 20 18.08 -11.67 -12.01
CA CYS A 20 16.97 -11.81 -11.09
C CYS A 20 16.72 -10.40 -10.57
N GLY A 21 15.56 -9.82 -10.91
CA GLY A 21 15.20 -8.49 -10.43
C GLY A 21 15.47 -8.45 -8.93
N LYS A 22 16.31 -7.51 -8.49
CA LYS A 22 16.65 -7.35 -7.09
C LYS A 22 15.35 -7.28 -6.30
N GLU A 23 15.22 -8.12 -5.28
CA GLU A 23 14.07 -8.08 -4.37
C GLU A 23 13.97 -6.65 -3.81
N ILE A 24 12.80 -6.04 -3.97
CA ILE A 24 12.52 -4.69 -3.47
C ILE A 24 12.14 -4.78 -2.00
N ILE A 25 11.43 -5.85 -1.63
CA ILE A 25 10.97 -6.14 -0.28
C ILE A 25 11.74 -7.36 0.23
N ASP A 26 12.30 -7.25 1.43
CA ASP A 26 12.88 -8.41 2.12
C ASP A 26 11.81 -9.50 2.29
N SER A 27 12.17 -10.74 1.93
CA SER A 27 11.32 -11.92 2.05
C SER A 27 10.58 -12.04 3.39
N LYS A 28 11.15 -11.57 4.51
CA LYS A 28 10.53 -11.59 5.84
C LYS A 28 9.25 -10.74 5.94
N TYR A 29 9.06 -9.76 5.06
CA TYR A 29 7.87 -8.90 4.97
C TYR A 29 6.88 -9.37 3.90
N THR A 30 7.29 -10.28 3.02
CA THR A 30 6.44 -10.77 1.92
C THR A 30 5.40 -11.78 2.40
N GLY A 31 4.31 -11.93 1.65
CA GLY A 31 3.25 -12.89 1.91
C GLY A 31 1.93 -12.22 2.24
N GLN A 32 1.00 -13.05 2.74
CA GLN A 32 -0.35 -12.63 3.11
C GLN A 32 -0.44 -12.42 4.62
N TRP A 33 -0.93 -11.26 4.99
CA TRP A 33 -0.95 -10.75 6.34
C TRP A 33 -2.38 -10.33 6.67
N LYS A 34 -2.88 -10.75 7.83
CA LYS A 34 -4.21 -10.43 8.34
C LYS A 34 -4.10 -9.43 9.48
N LEU A 35 -4.87 -8.35 9.43
CA LEU A 35 -4.81 -7.32 10.47
C LEU A 35 -5.26 -7.89 11.82
N GLU A 36 -4.51 -7.55 12.86
CA GLU A 36 -4.89 -7.80 14.26
C GLU A 36 -5.26 -6.51 14.99
N SER A 37 -4.57 -5.40 14.71
CA SER A 37 -4.89 -4.10 15.28
C SER A 37 -4.42 -2.96 14.40
N SER A 38 -5.10 -1.83 14.50
CA SER A 38 -4.72 -0.56 13.87
C SER A 38 -4.83 0.56 14.88
N GLY A 39 -3.93 1.54 14.82
CA GLY A 39 -3.94 2.73 15.65
C GLY A 39 -3.55 3.96 14.83
N ILE A 40 -4.19 5.08 15.11
CA ILE A 40 -3.86 6.37 14.52
C ILE A 40 -3.13 7.20 15.57
N GLY A 41 -2.06 7.89 15.20
CA GLY A 41 -1.34 8.80 16.05
C GLY A 41 -1.21 10.16 15.38
N MET A 42 -1.11 11.22 16.19
CA MET A 42 -0.78 12.56 15.70
C MET A 42 0.57 12.98 16.26
N SER A 43 1.36 13.69 15.45
CA SER A 43 2.62 14.29 15.91
C SER A 43 2.49 15.79 16.14
N ASP A 44 3.11 16.26 17.22
CA ASP A 44 3.34 17.70 17.47
C ASP A 44 4.61 18.23 16.78
N GLY A 45 5.35 17.38 16.06
CA GLY A 45 6.62 17.70 15.40
C GLY A 45 7.86 17.19 16.14
N SER A 46 7.71 16.55 17.32
CA SER A 46 8.85 15.97 18.06
C SER A 46 8.75 14.45 18.23
N ASN A 47 7.54 13.91 18.43
CA ASN A 47 7.25 12.48 18.52
C ASN A 47 5.82 12.19 18.02
N TYR A 48 5.53 10.95 17.62
CA TYR A 48 4.17 10.49 17.35
C TYR A 48 3.58 9.90 18.64
N LYS A 49 2.44 10.41 19.10
CA LYS A 49 1.69 9.79 20.21
C LYS A 49 0.62 8.88 19.63
N GLU A 50 0.74 7.59 19.88
CA GLU A 50 -0.28 6.60 19.50
C GLU A 50 -1.60 6.95 20.22
N THR A 51 -2.71 7.02 19.48
CA THR A 51 -4.05 7.03 20.07
C THR A 51 -4.61 5.61 20.03
N ALA A 52 -5.54 5.31 20.95
CA ALA A 52 -6.07 3.96 21.12
C ALA A 52 -6.74 3.44 19.84
N ASP A 53 -6.74 2.10 19.73
CA ASP A 53 -7.22 1.28 18.63
C ASP A 53 -8.28 1.94 17.74
N SER A 54 -7.99 2.10 16.45
CA SER A 54 -9.00 2.50 15.47
C SER A 54 -9.82 1.28 15.08
N GLU A 55 -11.16 1.39 15.14
CA GLU A 55 -12.11 0.36 14.68
C GLU A 55 -12.06 0.11 13.15
N ASN A 56 -11.19 0.81 12.43
CA ASN A 56 -11.09 0.79 10.98
C ASN A 56 -10.27 -0.41 10.51
N VAL A 57 -10.97 -1.41 9.97
CA VAL A 57 -10.45 -2.72 9.64
C VAL A 57 -9.82 -2.71 8.24
N SER A 58 -8.51 -2.43 8.16
CA SER A 58 -7.72 -3.12 7.14
C SER A 58 -7.86 -4.61 7.44
N LEU A 59 -8.19 -5.45 6.46
CA LEU A 59 -8.45 -6.87 6.71
C LEU A 59 -7.26 -7.71 6.31
N ASP A 60 -6.81 -7.52 5.08
CA ASP A 60 -5.78 -8.33 4.46
C ASP A 60 -4.78 -7.45 3.70
N LEU A 61 -3.51 -7.80 3.83
CA LEU A 61 -2.37 -7.18 3.19
C LEU A 61 -1.54 -8.26 2.49
N ASP A 62 -1.35 -8.14 1.19
CA ASP A 62 -0.53 -9.05 0.37
C ASP A 62 0.62 -8.26 -0.23
N ILE A 63 1.86 -8.68 0.08
CA ILE A 63 3.09 -8.02 -0.37
C ILE A 63 3.96 -9.04 -1.11
N ASP A 64 4.33 -8.72 -2.36
CA ASP A 64 5.27 -9.54 -3.12
C ASP A 64 6.71 -9.01 -3.09
N ALA A 65 7.67 -9.86 -3.45
CA ALA A 65 9.10 -9.51 -3.48
C ALA A 65 9.46 -8.39 -4.47
N LYS A 66 8.55 -8.05 -5.41
CA LYS A 66 8.70 -6.95 -6.38
C LYS A 66 8.11 -5.65 -5.84
N GLY A 67 7.63 -5.63 -4.60
CA GLY A 67 7.03 -4.47 -3.97
C GLY A 67 5.63 -4.15 -4.47
N ASN A 68 4.94 -5.08 -5.13
CA ASN A 68 3.51 -4.90 -5.39
C ASN A 68 2.75 -5.23 -4.11
N VAL A 69 1.82 -4.34 -3.75
CA VAL A 69 1.00 -4.48 -2.57
C VAL A 69 -0.46 -4.44 -2.94
N LYS A 70 -1.24 -5.32 -2.31
CA LYS A 70 -2.70 -5.25 -2.29
C LYS A 70 -3.17 -5.18 -0.86
N GLU A 71 -4.07 -4.24 -0.60
CA GLU A 71 -4.65 -4.03 0.71
C GLU A 71 -6.17 -3.99 0.58
N LEU A 72 -6.86 -4.78 1.41
CA LEU A 72 -8.31 -4.78 1.51
C LEU A 72 -8.72 -4.03 2.78
N TYR A 73 -9.59 -3.05 2.61
CA TYR A 73 -10.19 -2.25 3.67
C TYR A 73 -11.71 -2.38 3.59
N ILE A 74 -12.38 -2.62 4.72
CA ILE A 74 -13.85 -2.57 4.79
C ILE A 74 -14.24 -1.62 5.91
N ASP A 75 -15.08 -0.66 5.57
CA ASP A 75 -15.56 0.39 6.45
C ASP A 75 -17.04 0.64 6.19
N ASP A 76 -17.85 0.38 7.20
CA ASP A 76 -19.31 0.35 7.12
C ASP A 76 -19.82 -0.36 5.84
N ALA A 77 -20.26 0.43 4.86
CA ALA A 77 -20.88 -0.03 3.63
C ALA A 77 -19.94 -0.02 2.42
N VAL A 78 -18.63 0.22 2.63
CA VAL A 78 -17.65 0.38 1.55
C VAL A 78 -16.52 -0.64 1.68
N ALA A 79 -16.42 -1.51 0.68
CA ALA A 79 -15.24 -2.33 0.48
C ALA A 79 -14.27 -1.62 -0.47
N THR A 80 -13.03 -1.41 -0.04
CA THR A 80 -11.97 -0.79 -0.81
C THR A 80 -10.79 -1.75 -0.97
N THR A 81 -10.39 -2.02 -2.21
CA THR A 81 -9.12 -2.69 -2.51
C THR A 81 -8.15 -1.68 -3.08
N ASN A 82 -7.06 -1.42 -2.35
CA ASN A 82 -5.94 -0.62 -2.82
C ASN A 82 -4.92 -1.52 -3.48
N SER A 83 -4.33 -1.05 -4.57
CA SER A 83 -3.21 -1.68 -5.25
C SER A 83 -2.17 -0.63 -5.55
N TYR A 84 -0.97 -0.83 -5.04
CA TYR A 84 0.14 0.12 -5.20
C TYR A 84 1.47 -0.62 -5.29
N LYS A 85 2.51 0.12 -5.65
CA LYS A 85 3.86 -0.40 -5.75
C LYS A 85 4.76 0.38 -4.79
N LEU A 86 5.74 -0.30 -4.22
CA LEU A 86 6.72 0.26 -3.31
C LEU A 86 8.08 0.42 -4.00
N LYS A 87 8.81 1.43 -3.55
CA LYS A 87 10.24 1.58 -3.79
C LYS A 87 10.97 1.67 -2.45
N GLN A 88 12.09 0.97 -2.34
CA GLN A 88 12.93 0.97 -1.16
C GLN A 88 13.66 2.33 -1.01
N LYS A 89 13.72 2.85 0.21
CA LYS A 89 14.35 4.12 0.58
C LYS A 89 15.48 3.95 1.58
N GLY A 90 15.30 3.03 2.52
CA GLY A 90 16.30 2.59 3.48
C GLY A 90 16.22 1.07 3.64
N ASP A 91 16.88 0.53 4.67
CA ASP A 91 16.91 -0.92 4.89
C ASP A 91 15.49 -1.49 5.06
N ASP A 92 14.68 -0.85 5.92
CA ASP A 92 13.30 -1.25 6.22
C ASP A 92 12.28 -0.12 5.95
N GLU A 93 12.68 0.90 5.19
CA GLU A 93 11.86 2.06 4.83
C GLU A 93 11.51 2.05 3.34
N TYR A 94 10.25 2.37 3.04
CA TYR A 94 9.64 2.32 1.73
C TYR A 94 8.77 3.57 1.49
N GLN A 95 8.44 3.81 0.24
CA GLN A 95 7.40 4.78 -0.13
C GLN A 95 6.71 4.31 -1.40
N TYR A 96 5.62 4.97 -1.79
CA TYR A 96 4.93 4.64 -3.03
C TYR A 96 5.78 4.91 -4.28
N ASP A 97 5.64 4.03 -5.26
CA ASP A 97 6.23 4.07 -6.59
C ASP A 97 5.14 4.30 -7.64
N GLY A 98 4.59 5.52 -7.63
CA GLY A 98 3.49 5.93 -8.49
C GLY A 98 2.13 5.96 -7.78
N PRO A 99 1.03 6.07 -8.54
CA PRO A 99 -0.30 6.28 -7.96
C PRO A 99 -0.84 5.02 -7.30
N ILE A 100 -1.69 5.23 -6.30
CA ILE A 100 -2.49 4.15 -5.71
C ILE A 100 -3.72 3.94 -6.61
N VAL A 101 -3.97 2.69 -6.99
CA VAL A 101 -5.21 2.31 -7.67
C VAL A 101 -6.17 1.75 -6.64
N SER A 102 -7.30 2.43 -6.42
CA SER A 102 -8.33 1.97 -5.50
C SER A 102 -9.57 1.52 -6.27
N LYS A 103 -10.04 0.31 -5.96
CA LYS A 103 -11.36 -0.18 -6.36
C LYS A 103 -12.28 -0.11 -5.16
N ARG A 104 -13.38 0.61 -5.27
CA ARG A 104 -14.36 0.77 -4.18
C ARG A 104 -15.71 0.25 -4.62
N ALA A 105 -16.36 -0.51 -3.74
CA ALA A 105 -17.73 -0.96 -3.88
C ALA A 105 -18.53 -0.43 -2.70
N TYR A 106 -19.51 0.42 -3.00
CA TYR A 106 -20.44 1.02 -2.05
C TYR A 106 -21.76 0.26 -2.14
N SER A 107 -22.16 -0.40 -1.06
CA SER A 107 -23.49 -1.00 -0.96
C SER A 107 -24.43 -0.05 -0.22
N TYR A 108 -25.71 -0.07 -0.54
CA TYR A 108 -26.74 0.67 0.19
C TYR A 108 -28.06 -0.10 0.13
N GLU A 109 -28.86 -0.06 1.19
CA GLU A 109 -30.17 -0.72 1.23
C GLU A 109 -31.31 0.31 1.32
N THR A 110 -31.01 1.50 1.84
CA THR A 110 -31.97 2.58 2.05
C THR A 110 -31.65 3.79 1.17
N GLU A 111 -32.67 4.63 0.90
CA GLU A 111 -32.46 5.88 0.16
C GLU A 111 -31.51 6.84 0.91
N SER A 112 -31.50 6.84 2.24
CA SER A 112 -30.56 7.65 3.03
C SER A 112 -29.10 7.19 2.83
N GLU A 113 -28.83 5.89 2.80
CA GLU A 113 -27.49 5.37 2.52
C GLU A 113 -27.06 5.67 1.08
N LYS A 114 -27.99 5.57 0.13
CA LYS A 114 -27.75 5.95 -1.26
C LYS A 114 -27.42 7.43 -1.40
N GLU A 115 -28.12 8.31 -0.70
CA GLU A 115 -27.80 9.75 -0.64
C GLU A 115 -26.40 9.99 -0.06
N LYS A 116 -26.03 9.28 1.01
CA LYS A 116 -24.67 9.32 1.58
C LYS A 116 -23.62 8.90 0.56
N VAL A 117 -23.83 7.77 -0.14
CA VAL A 117 -22.92 7.30 -1.19
C VAL A 117 -22.75 8.35 -2.29
N GLN A 118 -23.83 9.01 -2.75
CA GLN A 118 -23.73 10.08 -3.74
C GLN A 118 -22.94 11.30 -3.22
N SER A 119 -23.12 11.66 -1.96
CA SER A 119 -22.35 12.73 -1.31
C SER A 119 -20.86 12.38 -1.23
N ASP A 120 -20.52 11.17 -0.81
CA ASP A 120 -19.14 10.69 -0.71
C ASP A 120 -18.47 10.65 -2.11
N LEU A 121 -19.20 10.23 -3.14
CA LEU A 121 -18.74 10.25 -4.53
C LEU A 121 -18.53 11.67 -5.06
N ALA A 122 -19.39 12.62 -4.70
CA ALA A 122 -19.22 14.03 -5.06
C ALA A 122 -17.98 14.64 -4.40
N ALA A 123 -17.74 14.34 -3.12
CA ALA A 123 -16.54 14.77 -2.41
C ALA A 123 -15.25 14.19 -3.05
N LEU A 124 -15.27 12.93 -3.49
CA LEU A 124 -14.14 12.34 -4.22
C LEU A 124 -13.87 13.03 -5.56
N LYS A 125 -14.91 13.36 -6.32
CA LYS A 125 -14.79 14.06 -7.61
C LYS A 125 -14.26 15.49 -7.47
N ALA A 126 -14.42 16.10 -6.30
CA ALA A 126 -13.95 17.46 -6.03
C ALA A 126 -12.46 17.52 -5.66
N LYS A 127 -11.79 16.37 -5.44
CA LYS A 127 -10.36 16.32 -5.12
C LYS A 127 -9.52 16.32 -6.40
N ASP A 128 -8.63 17.29 -6.54
CA ASP A 128 -7.78 17.46 -7.73
C ASP A 128 -6.80 16.31 -7.96
N ASN A 129 -6.37 15.63 -6.89
CA ASN A 129 -5.44 14.49 -6.92
C ASN A 129 -6.11 13.14 -7.20
N ILE A 130 -7.44 13.09 -7.26
CA ILE A 130 -8.19 11.86 -7.49
C ILE A 130 -8.73 11.84 -8.91
N LYS A 131 -8.41 10.79 -9.66
CA LYS A 131 -8.94 10.54 -10.99
C LYS A 131 -9.79 9.28 -11.01
N ILE A 132 -11.11 9.44 -11.17
CA ILE A 132 -12.00 8.30 -11.41
C ILE A 132 -11.76 7.78 -12.83
N THR A 133 -11.32 6.53 -12.95
CA THR A 133 -11.03 5.87 -14.23
C THR A 133 -12.19 5.00 -14.71
N LYS A 134 -13.02 4.51 -13.79
CA LYS A 134 -14.22 3.71 -14.08
C LYS A 134 -15.29 3.96 -13.03
N SER A 135 -16.55 3.99 -13.46
CA SER A 135 -17.72 4.01 -12.57
C SER A 135 -18.85 3.17 -13.15
N GLU A 136 -19.46 2.32 -12.34
CA GLU A 136 -20.63 1.52 -12.71
C GLU A 136 -21.60 1.41 -11.53
N GLN A 137 -22.90 1.44 -11.81
CA GLN A 137 -23.96 1.13 -10.84
C GLN A 137 -24.61 -0.19 -11.23
N LYS A 138 -24.78 -1.11 -10.28
CA LYS A 138 -25.38 -2.43 -10.47
C LYS A 138 -26.37 -2.70 -9.34
N GLY A 139 -27.66 -2.51 -9.62
CA GLY A 139 -28.69 -2.57 -8.57
C GLY A 139 -28.36 -1.56 -7.47
N ASP A 140 -28.31 -2.06 -6.23
CA ASP A 140 -28.09 -1.26 -5.02
C ASP A 140 -26.60 -1.16 -4.62
N GLU A 141 -25.71 -1.37 -5.59
CA GLU A 141 -24.27 -1.24 -5.40
C GLU A 141 -23.67 -0.27 -6.43
N TYR A 142 -22.81 0.63 -5.96
CA TYR A 142 -22.03 1.54 -6.80
C TYR A 142 -20.56 1.18 -6.74
N ARG A 143 -19.93 0.96 -7.90
CA ARG A 143 -18.52 0.56 -7.99
C ARG A 143 -17.73 1.62 -8.73
N ILE A 144 -16.57 1.98 -8.19
CA ILE A 144 -15.61 2.88 -8.84
C ILE A 144 -14.21 2.29 -8.85
N GLU A 145 -13.45 2.67 -9.87
CA GLU A 145 -12.01 2.59 -9.88
C GLU A 145 -11.47 4.02 -9.95
N LEU A 146 -10.52 4.33 -9.08
CA LEU A 146 -9.86 5.63 -9.03
C LEU A 146 -8.35 5.46 -8.92
N LYS A 147 -7.64 6.49 -9.35
CA LYS A 147 -6.21 6.69 -9.09
C LYS A 147 -6.06 7.86 -8.13
N ASP A 148 -5.34 7.64 -7.05
CA ASP A 148 -4.86 8.69 -6.16
C ASP A 148 -3.40 8.99 -6.52
N GLU A 149 -3.16 10.23 -6.96
CA GLU A 149 -1.84 10.70 -7.37
C GLU A 149 -1.08 11.39 -6.24
N GLU A 150 -1.68 11.55 -5.05
CA GLU A 150 -1.01 12.18 -3.90
C GLU A 150 -0.13 11.17 -3.15
N ASP A 151 1.18 11.49 -3.07
CA ASP A 151 2.23 10.68 -2.46
C ASP A 151 2.67 11.31 -1.13
N ASN A 152 1.94 11.01 -0.04
CA ASN A 152 2.22 11.63 1.27
C ASN A 152 2.79 10.68 2.32
N PHE A 153 2.71 9.36 2.12
CA PHE A 153 3.13 8.40 3.14
C PHE A 153 4.54 7.86 2.93
N VAL A 154 5.35 7.94 3.99
CA VAL A 154 6.54 7.11 4.17
C VAL A 154 6.13 5.87 4.97
N LEU A 155 6.52 4.69 4.48
CA LEU A 155 6.19 3.41 5.11
C LEU A 155 7.44 2.81 5.76
N SER A 156 7.30 2.23 6.95
CA SER A 156 8.34 1.40 7.55
C SER A 156 7.78 0.05 7.99
N TYR A 157 8.53 -1.02 7.74
CA TYR A 157 8.16 -2.39 8.10
C TYR A 157 9.05 -2.93 9.20
N GLU A 158 8.47 -3.69 10.12
CA GLU A 158 9.19 -4.29 11.24
C GLU A 158 8.56 -5.63 11.60
N ILE A 159 9.36 -6.63 11.98
CA ILE A 159 8.86 -7.87 12.58
C ILE A 159 9.05 -7.82 14.09
N GLN A 160 7.95 -7.93 14.84
CA GLN A 160 7.98 -8.10 16.30
C GLN A 160 7.11 -9.29 16.70
N SER A 161 7.69 -10.26 17.41
CA SER A 161 6.94 -11.45 17.89
C SER A 161 6.15 -12.14 16.77
N GLU A 162 6.78 -12.36 15.61
CA GLU A 162 6.20 -12.98 14.41
C GLU A 162 5.04 -12.18 13.75
N LYS A 163 4.85 -10.93 14.17
CA LYS A 163 3.86 -10.01 13.58
C LYS A 163 4.56 -8.97 12.72
N LEU A 164 3.95 -8.63 11.60
CA LEU A 164 4.36 -7.52 10.76
C LEU A 164 3.74 -6.22 11.31
N ILE A 165 4.59 -5.28 11.67
CA ILE A 165 4.19 -3.92 12.02
C ILE A 165 4.46 -3.02 10.82
N VAL A 166 3.40 -2.38 10.33
CA VAL A 166 3.45 -1.37 9.28
C VAL A 166 3.19 -0.02 9.91
N LYS A 167 4.11 0.94 9.72
CA LYS A 167 3.89 2.34 10.07
C LYS A 167 3.80 3.15 8.78
N LYS A 168 2.75 3.95 8.63
CA LYS A 168 2.53 4.88 7.51
C LYS A 168 2.55 6.30 8.08
N VAL A 169 3.49 7.12 7.64
CA VAL A 169 3.69 8.48 8.16
C VAL A 169 3.37 9.51 7.08
N ASP A 170 2.35 10.33 7.32
CA ASP A 170 2.08 11.55 6.55
C ASP A 170 2.73 12.73 7.25
N ASN A 171 3.84 13.21 6.70
CA ASN A 171 4.59 14.33 7.29
C ASN A 171 3.88 15.68 7.13
N LYS A 172 3.02 15.82 6.11
CA LYS A 172 2.30 17.07 5.82
C LYS A 172 1.17 17.27 6.82
N GLU A 173 0.39 16.22 7.03
CA GLU A 173 -0.73 16.22 7.98
C GLU A 173 -0.30 15.85 9.42
N LYS A 174 0.97 15.43 9.59
CA LYS A 174 1.56 14.96 10.86
C LYS A 174 0.81 13.77 11.46
N ILE A 175 0.36 12.86 10.59
CA ILE A 175 -0.39 11.66 10.95
C ILE A 175 0.51 10.44 10.89
N LEU A 176 0.39 9.55 11.87
CA LEU A 176 0.92 8.20 11.85
C LEU A 176 -0.23 7.21 11.86
N ILE A 177 -0.19 6.23 10.98
CA ILE A 177 -1.03 5.04 11.06
C ILE A 177 -0.10 3.87 11.37
N LYS A 178 -0.43 3.10 12.41
CA LYS A 178 0.31 1.90 12.79
C LYS A 178 -0.64 0.72 12.72
N GLU A 179 -0.29 -0.26 11.92
CA GLU A 179 -1.05 -1.48 11.73
C GLU A 179 -0.19 -2.66 12.13
N THR A 180 -0.77 -3.59 12.87
CA THR A 180 -0.13 -4.85 13.27
C THR A 180 -0.85 -5.99 12.60
N TYR A 181 -0.10 -6.83 11.90
CA TYR A 181 -0.61 -7.96 11.16
C TYR A 181 0.00 -9.26 11.64
N LYS A 182 -0.83 -10.30 11.62
CA LYS A 182 -0.43 -11.70 11.77
C LYS A 182 -0.27 -12.32 10.38
N GLN A 183 0.68 -13.21 10.20
CA GLN A 183 0.77 -13.99 8.97
C GLN A 183 -0.45 -14.93 8.83
N ASN A 184 -1.05 -14.96 7.64
CA ASN A 184 -2.22 -15.80 7.34
C ASN A 184 -1.81 -17.24 7.00
#